data_AF-A0A2S3U818-F1
#
_entry.id   AF-A0A2S3U818-F1
#
_cell.length_a   1.000
_cell.length_b   1.000
_cell.length_c   1.000
_cell.angle_alpha   90.00
_cell.angle_beta   90.00
_cell.angle_gamma   90.00
#
_symmetry.space_group_name_H-M   'P 1'
#
loop_
_entity.id
_entity.type
_entity.pdbx_description
1 polymer ?
#
loop_
_entity_poly.entity_id
_entity_poly.type
_entity_poly.pdbx_seq_one_letter_code
_entity_poly.pdbx_strand_id
1 'polypeptide(L)'
;MLAHPEITVETNTDFFAHKAEYLAQYPKVVFTGMIDQFFDYQLGELAYRSLRFETETVPVDNYQGNAVVNYTDAETPYTRVIEHKHFEFGKGDADQTVITREFPANWQRGDEPYYPVNNQTNNTLYKQYAKLAAAEPQVIFGGRLGQYRYYDMHQVIHAALVTVASEFATTK
;
A
#
# COMPACT_ATOMS: atom_id res chain seq x y z
N MET A 1 7.48 13.60 -9.11
CA MET A 1 7.37 12.20 -9.59
C MET A 1 6.54 12.11 -10.86
N LEU A 2 5.27 12.54 -10.87
CA LEU A 2 4.36 12.33 -12.01
C LEU A 2 4.26 13.51 -13.01
N ALA A 3 4.90 14.66 -12.72
CA ALA A 3 4.85 15.84 -13.57
C ALA A 3 5.84 15.73 -14.75
N HIS A 4 5.49 14.93 -15.76
CA HIS A 4 6.28 14.75 -16.98
C HIS A 4 5.34 14.63 -18.19
N PRO A 5 5.65 15.21 -19.35
CA PRO A 5 4.76 15.21 -20.53
C PRO A 5 4.44 13.80 -21.08
N GLU A 6 5.28 12.81 -20.80
CA GLU A 6 5.05 11.41 -21.20
C GLU A 6 4.22 10.61 -20.18
N ILE A 7 3.85 11.22 -19.05
CA ILE A 7 3.05 10.59 -18.00
C ILE A 7 1.62 11.13 -18.08
N THR A 8 0.69 10.26 -18.44
CA THR A 8 -0.75 10.52 -18.28
C THR A 8 -1.22 9.89 -16.97
N VAL A 9 -2.02 10.63 -16.21
CA VAL A 9 -2.56 10.16 -14.91
C VAL A 9 -4.06 10.16 -14.99
N GLU A 10 -4.66 9.01 -14.70
CA GLU A 10 -6.09 8.84 -14.51
C GLU A 10 -6.36 8.48 -13.05
N THR A 11 -7.37 9.11 -12.44
CA THR A 11 -7.76 8.88 -11.05
C THR A 11 -9.22 8.46 -11.01
N ASN A 12 -9.63 7.77 -9.94
CA ASN A 12 -10.96 7.13 -9.84
C ASN A 12 -11.20 6.07 -10.93
N THR A 13 -10.13 5.44 -11.43
CA THR A 13 -10.18 4.38 -12.44
C THR A 13 -9.72 3.07 -11.83
N ASP A 14 -10.60 2.06 -11.79
CA ASP A 14 -10.22 0.71 -11.37
C ASP A 14 -9.62 -0.06 -12.55
N PHE A 15 -8.39 -0.53 -12.39
CA PHE A 15 -7.70 -1.39 -13.37
C PHE A 15 -8.54 -2.61 -13.74
N PHE A 16 -9.25 -3.22 -12.79
CA PHE A 16 -10.00 -4.46 -13.04
C PHE A 16 -11.20 -4.26 -13.96
N ALA A 17 -11.78 -3.05 -13.99
CA ALA A 17 -12.85 -2.71 -14.92
C ALA A 17 -12.36 -2.67 -16.39
N HIS A 18 -11.05 -2.44 -16.60
CA HIS A 18 -10.44 -2.26 -17.92
C HIS A 18 -9.30 -3.25 -18.19
N LYS A 19 -9.14 -4.30 -17.36
CA LYS A 19 -7.98 -5.20 -17.40
C LYS A 19 -7.74 -5.80 -18.79
N ALA A 20 -8.79 -6.31 -19.43
CA ALA A 20 -8.68 -6.93 -20.75
C ALA A 20 -8.28 -5.91 -21.83
N GLU A 21 -8.79 -4.69 -21.76
CA GLU A 21 -8.45 -3.59 -22.66
C GLU A 21 -6.98 -3.19 -22.51
N TYR A 22 -6.54 -2.94 -21.27
CA TYR A 22 -5.16 -2.53 -21.00
C TYR A 22 -4.14 -3.62 -21.38
N LEU A 23 -4.45 -4.89 -21.12
CA LEU A 23 -3.60 -6.01 -21.55
C LEU A 23 -3.60 -6.20 -23.07
N ALA A 24 -4.64 -5.79 -23.79
CA ALA A 24 -4.63 -5.81 -25.25
C ALA A 24 -3.86 -4.61 -25.84
N GLN A 25 -3.96 -3.44 -25.20
CA GLN A 25 -3.44 -2.18 -25.73
C GLN A 25 -1.95 -1.96 -25.46
N TYR A 26 -1.47 -2.32 -24.27
CA TYR A 26 -0.11 -1.96 -23.83
C TYR A 26 0.84 -3.14 -23.90
N PRO A 27 2.04 -3.00 -24.50
CA PRO A 27 3.01 -4.10 -24.64
C PRO A 27 3.59 -4.58 -23.31
N LYS A 28 3.47 -3.77 -22.26
CA LYS A 28 3.89 -4.09 -20.90
C LYS A 28 2.98 -3.40 -19.90
N VAL A 29 2.64 -4.08 -18.81
CA VAL A 29 1.85 -3.53 -17.70
C VAL A 29 2.63 -3.69 -16.40
N VAL A 30 2.78 -2.61 -15.64
CA VAL A 30 3.29 -2.67 -14.27
C VAL A 30 2.08 -2.66 -13.33
N PHE A 31 1.84 -3.78 -12.65
CA PHE A 31 0.73 -3.95 -11.74
C PHE A 31 1.22 -3.96 -10.29
N THR A 32 0.72 -3.02 -9.48
CA THR A 32 1.11 -2.85 -8.07
C THR A 32 -0.02 -3.10 -7.07
N GLY A 33 -1.18 -3.57 -7.56
CA GLY A 33 -2.33 -3.95 -6.73
C GLY A 33 -2.22 -5.37 -6.16
N MET A 34 -3.31 -5.88 -5.59
CA MET A 34 -3.36 -7.21 -4.97
C MET A 34 -3.16 -8.33 -6.02
N ILE A 35 -2.12 -9.14 -5.86
CA ILE A 35 -1.76 -10.21 -6.80
C ILE A 35 -2.84 -11.29 -6.89
N ASP A 36 -3.45 -11.65 -5.77
CA ASP A 36 -4.55 -12.62 -5.71
C ASP A 36 -5.80 -12.11 -6.43
N GLN A 37 -6.15 -10.83 -6.26
CA GLN A 37 -7.23 -10.19 -7.03
C GLN A 37 -6.95 -10.17 -8.53
N PHE A 38 -5.70 -9.93 -8.93
CA PHE A 38 -5.31 -10.02 -10.34
C PHE A 38 -5.62 -11.37 -10.95
N PHE A 39 -5.52 -12.45 -10.18
CA PHE A 39 -5.84 -13.80 -10.61
C PHE A 39 -7.25 -14.25 -10.19
N ASP A 40 -8.17 -13.29 -10.00
CA ASP A 40 -9.58 -13.51 -9.63
C ASP A 40 -9.76 -14.39 -8.38
N TYR A 41 -8.78 -14.32 -7.46
CA TYR A 41 -8.70 -15.12 -6.24
C TYR A 41 -8.76 -16.64 -6.50
N GLN A 42 -8.33 -17.11 -7.68
CA GLN A 42 -8.52 -18.51 -8.10
C GLN A 42 -7.84 -19.55 -7.20
N LEU A 43 -6.85 -19.15 -6.40
CA LEU A 43 -6.15 -20.02 -5.43
C LEU A 43 -6.58 -19.75 -3.97
N GLY A 44 -7.52 -18.84 -3.75
CA GLY A 44 -7.91 -18.31 -2.45
C GLY A 44 -7.36 -16.92 -2.16
N GLU A 45 -7.79 -16.31 -1.06
CA GLU A 45 -7.42 -14.94 -0.69
C GLU A 45 -6.14 -14.90 0.14
N LEU A 46 -5.27 -13.95 -0.17
CA LEU A 46 -4.16 -13.58 0.70
C LEU A 46 -4.69 -12.71 1.84
N ALA A 47 -4.29 -13.03 3.06
CA ALA A 47 -4.75 -12.31 4.24
C ALA A 47 -3.97 -11.02 4.45
N TYR A 48 -4.69 -9.94 4.73
CA TYR A 48 -4.10 -8.66 5.13
C TYR A 48 -4.60 -8.26 6.52
N ARG A 49 -3.94 -7.28 7.13
CA ARG A 49 -4.53 -6.46 8.19
C ARG A 49 -4.94 -5.13 7.56
N SER A 50 -6.09 -4.63 7.97
CA SER A 50 -6.54 -3.29 7.63
C SER A 50 -6.36 -2.36 8.83
N LEU A 51 -6.63 -1.07 8.61
CA LEU A 51 -6.61 -0.03 9.62
C LEU A 51 -7.86 0.82 9.45
N ARG A 52 -8.41 1.26 10.58
CA ARG A 52 -9.45 2.28 10.61
C ARG A 52 -8.87 3.51 11.29
N PHE A 53 -9.04 4.66 10.66
CA PHE A 53 -8.55 5.94 11.17
C PHE A 53 -9.72 6.80 11.62
N GLU A 54 -9.65 7.31 12.84
CA GLU A 54 -10.55 8.34 13.33
C GLU A 54 -9.75 9.63 13.51
N THR A 55 -10.06 10.63 12.69
CA THR A 55 -9.37 11.92 12.71
C THR A 55 -10.30 12.99 13.29
N GLU A 56 -9.78 13.80 14.21
CA GLU A 56 -10.50 14.93 14.78
C GLU A 56 -9.60 16.16 14.91
N THR A 57 -10.24 17.33 14.94
CA THR A 57 -9.59 18.60 15.29
C THR A 57 -9.94 18.94 16.73
N VAL A 58 -8.92 19.18 17.56
CA VAL A 58 -9.07 19.46 18.98
C VAL A 58 -8.67 20.91 19.24
N PRO A 59 -9.45 21.71 20.01
CA PRO A 59 -9.17 23.12 20.27
C PRO A 59 -8.10 23.31 21.36
N VAL A 60 -6.93 22.74 21.11
CA VAL A 60 -5.71 22.88 21.92
C VAL A 60 -4.50 23.00 21.00
N ASP A 61 -3.50 23.80 21.39
CA ASP A 61 -2.25 23.91 20.63
C ASP A 61 -1.53 22.55 20.50
N ASN A 62 -1.48 21.81 21.60
CA ASN A 62 -0.62 20.64 21.73
C ASN A 62 -1.34 19.55 22.53
N TYR A 63 -1.67 18.45 21.86
CA TYR A 63 -2.43 17.35 22.46
C TYR A 63 -1.54 16.36 23.21
N GLN A 64 -0.40 15.96 22.64
CA GLN A 64 0.48 14.93 23.20
C GLN A 64 1.97 15.26 23.13
N GLY A 65 2.36 16.33 22.43
CA GLY A 65 3.72 16.87 22.40
C GLY A 65 4.70 16.03 21.59
N ASN A 66 4.19 15.10 20.80
CA ASN A 66 4.99 14.22 19.93
C ASN A 66 4.17 13.76 18.73
N ALA A 67 4.81 13.50 17.60
CA ALA A 67 4.10 13.11 16.37
C ALA A 67 3.33 11.80 16.51
N VAL A 68 3.90 10.82 17.23
CA VAL A 68 3.28 9.51 17.44
C VAL A 68 3.50 9.06 18.88
N VAL A 69 2.41 8.70 19.55
CA VAL A 69 2.43 8.05 20.87
C VAL A 69 1.72 6.70 20.76
N ASN A 70 2.41 5.63 21.14
CA ASN A 70 1.87 4.26 21.10
C ASN A 70 1.20 3.90 22.43
N TYR A 71 0.07 3.21 22.34
CA TYR A 71 -0.68 2.67 23.47
C TYR A 71 -0.56 1.15 23.42
N THR A 72 0.12 0.57 24.40
CA THR A 72 0.50 -0.86 24.41
C THR A 72 -0.24 -1.68 25.46
N ASP A 73 -1.13 -1.06 26.22
CA ASP A 73 -2.06 -1.74 27.10
C ASP A 73 -3.20 -2.37 26.30
N ALA A 74 -3.80 -3.43 26.86
CA ALA A 74 -4.86 -4.17 26.18
C ALA A 74 -6.26 -3.51 26.31
N GLU A 75 -6.42 -2.54 27.20
CA GLU A 75 -7.70 -1.89 27.47
C GLU A 75 -7.97 -0.75 26.47
N THR A 76 -6.91 -0.15 25.92
CA THR A 76 -7.00 0.89 24.90
C THR A 76 -7.36 0.29 23.53
N PRO A 77 -8.44 0.75 22.86
CA PRO A 77 -8.92 0.14 21.62
C PRO A 77 -8.11 0.52 20.36
N TYR A 78 -7.28 1.56 20.43
CA TYR A 78 -6.41 2.02 19.34
C TYR A 78 -4.93 1.76 19.67
N THR A 79 -4.10 1.58 18.64
CA THR A 79 -2.66 1.25 18.80
C THR A 79 -1.79 2.49 19.01
N ARG A 80 -2.19 3.62 18.45
CA ARG A 80 -1.46 4.89 18.53
C ARG A 80 -2.35 6.10 18.29
N VAL A 81 -1.90 7.24 18.78
CA VAL A 81 -2.40 8.56 18.41
C VAL A 81 -1.31 9.29 17.63
N ILE A 82 -1.70 9.84 16.49
CA ILE A 82 -0.84 10.64 15.61
C ILE A 82 -1.26 12.10 15.75
N GLU A 83 -0.33 12.98 16.15
CA GLU A 83 -0.54 14.43 16.16
C GLU A 83 0.24 15.06 15.00
N HIS A 84 -0.48 15.40 13.93
CA HIS A 84 0.11 15.65 12.62
C HIS A 84 1.04 16.85 12.58
N LYS A 85 0.76 17.89 13.37
CA LYS A 85 1.54 19.14 13.38
C LYS A 85 3.01 18.93 13.78
N HIS A 86 3.33 17.82 14.43
CA HIS A 86 4.70 17.49 14.84
C HIS A 86 5.54 16.80 13.74
N PHE A 87 4.97 16.46 12.58
CA PHE A 87 5.75 15.98 11.43
C PHE A 87 6.35 17.10 10.58
N GLU A 88 5.74 18.28 10.58
CA GLU A 88 6.18 19.41 9.76
C GLU A 88 7.01 20.41 10.57
N PHE A 89 7.85 21.17 9.87
CA PHE A 89 8.58 22.28 10.48
C PHE A 89 7.63 23.47 10.67
N GLY A 90 7.39 23.87 11.92
CA GLY A 90 6.54 25.02 12.25
C GLY A 90 5.89 24.85 13.61
N LYS A 91 5.16 25.86 14.07
CA LYS A 91 4.33 25.76 15.30
C LYS A 91 2.90 25.29 15.01
N GLY A 92 2.52 25.18 13.73
CA GLY A 92 1.14 24.95 13.33
C GLY A 92 0.21 26.08 13.80
N ASP A 93 -1.06 25.74 13.97
CA ASP A 93 -2.06 26.61 14.58
C ASP A 93 -1.96 26.54 16.12
N ALA A 94 -1.98 27.69 16.81
CA ALA A 94 -1.85 27.76 18.26
C ALA A 94 -3.18 27.51 18.99
N ASP A 95 -4.32 27.58 18.30
CA ASP A 95 -5.64 27.42 18.90
C ASP A 95 -6.20 26.00 18.70
N GLN A 96 -5.55 25.18 17.86
CA GLN A 96 -6.02 23.84 17.53
C GLN A 96 -4.92 22.90 17.00
N THR A 97 -5.20 21.61 17.07
CA THR A 97 -4.36 20.53 16.54
C THR A 97 -5.22 19.44 15.90
N VAL A 98 -4.67 18.72 14.93
CA VAL A 98 -5.32 17.58 14.29
C VAL A 98 -4.68 16.31 14.81
N ILE A 99 -5.51 15.41 15.34
CA ILE A 99 -5.07 14.08 15.77
C ILE A 99 -5.78 12.99 15.00
N THR A 100 -5.11 11.85 14.85
CA THR A 100 -5.69 10.62 14.30
C THR A 100 -5.45 9.46 15.25
N ARG A 101 -6.51 8.74 15.61
CA ARG A 101 -6.44 7.44 16.29
C ARG A 101 -6.43 6.33 15.25
N GLU A 102 -5.46 5.42 15.37
CA GLU A 102 -5.32 4.25 14.50
C GLU A 102 -5.88 3.01 15.21
N PHE A 103 -6.88 2.37 14.61
CA PHE A 103 -7.48 1.14 15.11
C PHE A 103 -7.06 -0.03 14.22
N PRO A 104 -6.60 -1.16 14.79
CA PRO A 104 -6.38 -2.37 14.02
C PRO A 104 -7.74 -2.90 13.53
N ALA A 105 -7.80 -3.34 12.27
CA ALA A 105 -8.97 -3.96 11.71
C ALA A 105 -8.61 -5.28 11.03
N ASN A 106 -9.48 -6.28 11.18
CA ASN A 106 -9.42 -7.45 10.31
C ASN A 106 -9.79 -7.01 8.91
N TRP A 107 -9.00 -7.41 7.92
CA TRP A 107 -9.28 -7.11 6.53
C TRP A 107 -10.35 -8.07 5.98
N GLN A 108 -11.23 -7.54 5.15
CA GLN A 108 -12.11 -8.28 4.25
C GLN A 108 -12.14 -7.60 2.88
N ARG A 109 -12.72 -8.27 1.86
CA ARG A 109 -12.87 -7.66 0.54
C ARG A 109 -13.58 -6.32 0.62
N GLY A 110 -13.01 -5.32 -0.07
CA GLY A 110 -13.48 -3.94 -0.04
C GLY A 110 -12.75 -3.06 0.96
N ASP A 111 -12.07 -3.65 1.95
CA ASP A 111 -11.20 -2.90 2.86
C ASP A 111 -9.83 -2.64 2.22
N GLU A 112 -9.18 -1.56 2.66
CA GLU A 112 -7.82 -1.23 2.24
C GLU A 112 -6.80 -2.23 2.86
N PRO A 113 -5.99 -2.93 2.04
CA PRO A 113 -4.98 -3.88 2.51
C PRO A 113 -3.69 -3.16 2.93
N TYR A 114 -3.53 -2.89 4.24
CA TYR A 114 -2.36 -2.17 4.75
C TYR A 114 -1.14 -3.09 4.97
N TYR A 115 -1.31 -4.23 5.64
CA TYR A 115 -0.18 -5.09 6.03
C TYR A 115 -0.39 -6.54 5.59
N PRO A 116 0.51 -7.12 4.77
CA PRO A 116 0.51 -8.56 4.50
C PRO A 116 0.65 -9.37 5.79
N VAL A 117 -0.16 -10.43 5.94
CA VAL A 117 -0.03 -11.35 7.07
C VAL A 117 1.06 -12.38 6.74
N ASN A 118 2.22 -12.22 7.37
CA ASN A 118 3.37 -13.11 7.19
C ASN A 118 3.24 -14.36 8.07
N ASN A 119 2.60 -15.40 7.55
CA ASN A 119 2.51 -16.72 8.18
C ASN A 119 2.67 -17.84 7.15
N GLN A 120 2.84 -19.08 7.61
CA GLN A 120 3.12 -20.22 6.74
C GLN A 120 2.06 -20.43 5.65
N THR A 121 0.78 -20.25 5.99
CA THR A 121 -0.35 -20.41 5.06
C THR A 121 -0.28 -19.39 3.94
N ASN A 122 -0.19 -18.10 4.25
CA ASN A 122 -0.14 -17.04 3.26
C ASN A 122 1.16 -17.06 2.44
N ASN A 123 2.29 -17.40 3.07
CA ASN A 123 3.55 -17.54 2.34
C ASN A 123 3.51 -18.69 1.33
N THR A 124 2.80 -19.78 1.66
CA THR A 124 2.61 -20.90 0.74
C THR A 124 1.67 -20.51 -0.40
N LEU A 125 0.56 -19.83 -0.10
CA LEU A 125 -0.39 -19.35 -1.10
C LEU A 125 0.25 -18.33 -2.05
N TYR A 126 0.98 -17.34 -1.52
CA TYR A 126 1.67 -16.34 -2.31
C TYR A 126 2.67 -16.97 -3.28
N LYS A 127 3.41 -18.02 -2.89
CA LYS A 127 4.32 -18.73 -3.81
C LYS A 127 3.59 -19.31 -5.03
N GLN A 128 2.33 -19.73 -4.87
CA GLN A 128 1.53 -20.23 -5.98
C GLN A 128 1.10 -19.08 -6.90
N TYR A 129 0.66 -17.95 -6.33
CA TYR A 129 0.38 -16.75 -7.11
C TYR A 129 1.61 -16.19 -7.82
N ALA A 130 2.77 -16.18 -7.17
CA ALA A 130 4.04 -15.77 -7.78
C ALA A 130 4.41 -16.66 -8.99
N LYS A 131 4.04 -17.95 -8.95
CA LYS A 131 4.21 -18.86 -10.09
C LYS A 131 3.26 -18.50 -11.24
N LEU A 132 2.01 -18.12 -10.96
CA LEU A 132 1.08 -17.61 -11.98
C LEU A 132 1.59 -16.29 -12.58
N ALA A 133 2.04 -15.36 -11.75
CA ALA A 133 2.66 -14.11 -12.18
C ALA A 133 3.87 -14.33 -13.10
N ALA A 134 4.72 -15.31 -12.80
CA ALA A 134 5.87 -15.66 -13.65
C ALA A 134 5.46 -16.20 -15.04
N ALA A 135 4.23 -16.67 -15.21
CA ALA A 135 3.68 -17.11 -16.49
C ALA A 135 3.07 -15.95 -17.31
N GLU A 136 3.03 -14.73 -16.78
CA GLU A 136 2.50 -13.53 -17.42
C GLU A 136 3.66 -12.58 -17.84
N PRO A 137 4.40 -12.87 -18.93
CA PRO A 137 5.61 -12.12 -19.29
C PRO A 137 5.36 -10.64 -19.64
N GLN A 138 4.11 -10.29 -19.97
CA GLN A 138 3.67 -8.94 -20.23
C GLN A 138 3.49 -8.10 -18.95
N VAL A 139 3.28 -8.75 -17.80
CA VAL A 139 2.91 -8.09 -16.54
C VAL A 139 4.05 -8.16 -15.53
N ILE A 140 4.49 -7.01 -15.06
CA ILE A 140 5.43 -6.90 -13.95
C ILE A 140 4.63 -6.69 -12.67
N PHE A 141 4.77 -7.61 -11.72
CA PHE A 141 4.17 -7.50 -10.40
C PHE A 141 5.14 -6.81 -9.43
N GLY A 142 4.75 -5.63 -8.97
CA GLY A 142 5.59 -4.75 -8.15
C GLY A 142 4.92 -4.27 -6.88
N GLY A 143 5.70 -3.59 -6.04
CA GLY A 143 5.18 -2.92 -4.85
C GLY A 143 4.71 -3.86 -3.73
N ARG A 144 4.14 -3.25 -2.68
CA ARG A 144 3.72 -3.95 -1.46
C ARG A 144 2.70 -5.06 -1.72
N LEU A 145 1.70 -4.78 -2.55
CA LEU A 145 0.57 -5.69 -2.79
C LEU A 145 0.89 -6.70 -3.89
N GLY A 146 1.50 -6.27 -5.00
CA GLY A 146 1.84 -7.14 -6.11
C GLY A 146 2.89 -8.19 -5.73
N GLN A 147 3.77 -7.87 -4.76
CA GLN A 147 4.79 -8.80 -4.25
C GLN A 147 4.47 -9.36 -2.87
N TYR A 148 3.28 -9.07 -2.33
CA TYR A 148 2.82 -9.49 -1.00
C TYR A 148 3.91 -9.33 0.09
N ARG A 149 4.52 -8.14 0.14
CA ARG A 149 5.68 -7.87 0.99
C ARG A 149 5.55 -6.53 1.68
N TYR A 150 5.82 -6.52 2.99
CA TYR A 150 5.90 -5.28 3.74
C TYR A 150 7.15 -4.49 3.33
N TYR A 151 6.94 -3.32 2.76
CA TYR A 151 7.99 -2.42 2.29
C TYR A 151 7.85 -1.04 2.93
N ASP A 152 8.97 -0.51 3.41
CA ASP A 152 9.12 0.94 3.62
C ASP A 152 9.26 1.67 2.27
N MET A 153 9.03 2.99 2.28
CA MET A 153 9.10 3.81 1.07
C MET A 153 10.43 3.67 0.30
N HIS A 154 11.56 3.72 1.01
CA HIS A 154 12.88 3.61 0.38
C HIS A 154 13.11 2.22 -0.26
N GLN A 155 12.56 1.16 0.34
CA GLN A 155 12.72 -0.20 -0.16
C GLN A 155 11.93 -0.42 -1.44
N VAL A 156 10.69 0.10 -1.52
CA VAL A 156 9.88 -0.01 -2.73
C VAL A 156 10.42 0.87 -3.86
N ILE A 157 10.99 2.04 -3.55
CA ILE A 157 11.71 2.86 -4.54
C ILE A 157 12.92 2.09 -5.10
N HIS A 158 13.74 1.50 -4.22
CA HIS A 158 14.87 0.69 -4.66
C HIS A 158 14.43 -0.52 -5.50
N ALA A 159 13.38 -1.22 -5.08
CA ALA A 159 12.82 -2.35 -5.83
C ALA A 159 12.37 -1.93 -7.24
N ALA A 160 11.69 -0.79 -7.37
CA ALA A 160 11.28 -0.25 -8.67
C ALA A 160 12.49 0.07 -9.58
N LEU A 161 13.55 0.67 -9.02
CA LEU A 161 14.78 0.97 -9.78
C LEU A 161 15.49 -0.31 -10.25
N VAL A 162 15.54 -1.35 -9.41
CA VAL A 162 16.09 -2.66 -9.78
C VAL A 162 15.27 -3.31 -10.90
N THR A 163 13.94 -3.25 -10.81
CA THR A 163 13.05 -3.75 -11.87
C THR A 163 13.30 -3.05 -13.19
N VAL A 164 13.37 -1.71 -13.20
CA VAL A 164 13.70 -0.94 -14.40
C VAL A 164 15.05 -1.36 -14.97
N ALA A 165 16.10 -1.43 -14.14
CA ALA A 165 17.41 -1.84 -14.59
C ALA A 165 17.40 -3.24 -15.24
N SER A 166 16.65 -4.18 -14.67
CA SER A 166 16.51 -5.55 -15.19
C SER A 166 15.76 -5.60 -16.52
N GLU A 167 14.64 -4.89 -16.66
CA GLU A 167 13.82 -4.92 -17.88
C GLU A 167 14.55 -4.29 -19.09
N PHE A 168 15.42 -3.30 -18.85
CA PHE A 168 16.16 -2.62 -19.92
C PHE A 168 17.59 -3.14 -20.13
N ALA A 169 18.09 -4.04 -19.27
CA ALA A 169 19.47 -4.57 -19.36
C ALA A 169 19.78 -5.35 -20.65
N THR A 170 18.76 -5.88 -21.32
CA THR A 170 18.86 -6.66 -22.57
C THR A 170 18.86 -5.81 -23.83
N THR A 171 18.85 -4.47 -23.72
CA THR A 171 18.83 -3.53 -24.86
C THR A 171 20.19 -2.92 -25.18
N LYS A 172 21.27 -3.73 -25.10
CA LYS A 172 22.61 -3.37 -25.58
C LYS A 172 23.04 -4.25 -26.75
#